data_AF-A0AAD8S933-F1
#
_entry.id   AF-A0AAD8S933-F1
#
_cell.length_a   1.000
_cell.length_b   1.000
_cell.length_c   1.000
_cell.angle_alpha   90.00
_cell.angle_beta   90.00
_cell.angle_gamma   90.00
#
_symmetry.space_group_name_H-M   'P 1'
#
loop_
_entity.id
_entity.type
_entity.pdbx_description
1 polymer ?
#
loop_
_entity_poly.entity_id
_entity_poly.type
_entity_poly.pdbx_seq_one_letter_code
_entity_poly.pdbx_strand_id
1 'polypeptide(L)'
;MNGRPVFVLFGSSIVQYSFSNGGWGATLADIYARKADIVLRGYIAWNSRRALQVMDKVFPKDSAVQPSLVVVYLGGNDSIAPHPSGLGPHVPLEEYIDNMRKIAEHLKSLSDKTRVIFLSCPPLNEELLRKSTSTALSEIVRTNETCRLYSEACISVSKEMDIKVVDLYNAIQKRDDWATACFTDGLHLSEEGSNIVVQEILTILKEAEWDPCLHWKAMPTEFVEDSPYDLVTSSGLSTINPSEWFYHRKISWE
;
A
#
# COMPACT_ATOMS: atom_id res chain seq x y z
N MET A 1 10.16 14.12 22.58
CA MET A 1 10.60 14.50 21.23
C MET A 1 9.56 13.93 20.28
N ASN A 2 8.87 14.75 19.50
CA ASN A 2 7.88 14.23 18.55
C ASN A 2 8.66 13.58 17.39
N GLY A 3 8.60 12.25 17.30
CA GLY A 3 9.19 11.51 16.19
C GLY A 3 8.51 11.85 14.86
N ARG A 4 9.13 11.44 13.76
CA ARG A 4 8.54 11.59 12.42
C ARG A 4 7.16 10.92 12.35
N PRO A 5 6.24 11.44 11.52
CA PRO A 5 5.01 10.73 11.18
C PRO A 5 5.28 9.28 10.76
N VAL A 6 4.44 8.36 11.19
CA VAL A 6 4.55 6.93 10.86
C VAL A 6 3.49 6.56 9.85
N PHE A 7 3.92 6.01 8.71
CA PHE A 7 3.04 5.46 7.68
C PHE A 7 3.13 3.94 7.72
N VAL A 8 2.00 3.27 7.96
CA VAL A 8 1.95 1.80 8.08
C VAL A 8 1.38 1.20 6.79
N LEU A 9 2.11 0.25 6.21
CA LEU A 9 1.62 -0.57 5.09
C LEU A 9 1.10 -1.88 5.67
N PHE A 10 -0.21 -2.11 5.61
CA PHE A 10 -0.87 -3.25 6.26
C PHE A 10 -1.62 -4.11 5.26
N GLY A 11 -1.46 -5.44 5.33
CA GLY A 11 -2.24 -6.33 4.48
C GLY A 11 -1.56 -7.65 4.18
N SER A 12 -1.81 -8.18 2.99
CA SER A 12 -1.35 -9.51 2.59
C SER A 12 0.00 -9.51 1.84
N SER A 13 0.22 -10.43 0.91
CA SER A 13 1.49 -10.63 0.21
C SER A 13 1.94 -9.45 -0.66
N ILE A 14 1.03 -8.73 -1.33
CA ILE A 14 1.37 -7.51 -2.08
C ILE A 14 1.97 -6.43 -1.15
N VAL A 15 1.53 -6.41 0.11
CA VAL A 15 2.12 -5.55 1.13
C VAL A 15 3.43 -6.15 1.62
N GLN A 16 3.47 -7.44 1.96
CA GLN A 16 4.68 -8.09 2.47
C GLN A 16 5.87 -7.95 1.51
N TYR A 17 5.62 -8.05 0.21
CA TYR A 17 6.64 -7.92 -0.83
C TYR A 17 6.84 -6.49 -1.31
N SER A 18 6.21 -5.49 -0.69
CA SER A 18 6.31 -4.09 -1.10
C SER A 18 7.71 -3.50 -0.97
N PHE A 19 8.63 -4.14 -0.25
CA PHE A 19 10.03 -3.69 -0.15
C PHE A 19 10.97 -4.46 -1.09
N SER A 20 10.48 -5.51 -1.75
CA SER A 20 11.28 -6.39 -2.60
C SER A 20 11.28 -5.91 -4.05
N ASN A 21 12.38 -6.11 -4.78
CA ASN A 21 12.45 -6.04 -6.25
C ASN A 21 11.83 -4.77 -6.88
N GLY A 22 12.18 -3.58 -6.40
CA GLY A 22 11.57 -2.33 -6.88
C GLY A 22 10.16 -2.08 -6.36
N GLY A 23 9.82 -2.70 -5.23
CA GLY A 23 8.50 -2.64 -4.63
C GLY A 23 8.09 -1.25 -4.13
N TRP A 24 6.78 -1.01 -4.15
CA TRP A 24 6.17 0.28 -3.86
C TRP A 24 6.44 0.81 -2.43
N GLY A 25 6.62 -0.07 -1.46
CA GLY A 25 6.96 0.29 -0.07
C GLY A 25 8.40 0.77 0.07
N ALA A 26 9.35 0.16 -0.65
CA ALA A 26 10.73 0.65 -0.71
C ALA A 26 10.80 2.01 -1.41
N THR A 27 10.03 2.19 -2.49
CA THR A 27 9.93 3.48 -3.18
C THR A 27 9.32 4.56 -2.29
N LEU A 28 8.26 4.27 -1.53
CA LEU A 28 7.72 5.21 -0.55
C LEU A 28 8.76 5.55 0.53
N ALA A 29 9.55 4.58 1.00
CA ALA A 29 10.61 4.85 1.98
C ALA A 29 11.70 5.78 1.43
N ASP A 30 12.07 5.65 0.16
CA ASP A 30 12.98 6.61 -0.52
C ASP A 30 12.34 7.99 -0.69
N ILE A 31 11.06 8.06 -1.07
CA ILE A 31 10.32 9.33 -1.24
C ILE A 31 10.24 10.12 0.07
N TYR A 32 9.92 9.42 1.17
CA TYR A 32 9.71 10.00 2.49
C TYR A 32 10.96 9.98 3.37
N ALA A 33 12.15 9.74 2.82
CA ALA A 33 13.40 9.79 3.55
C ALA A 33 13.52 11.12 4.33
N ARG A 34 13.81 11.04 5.64
CA ARG A 34 13.86 12.18 6.59
C ARG A 34 12.53 12.94 6.78
N LYS A 35 11.40 12.40 6.32
CA LYS A 35 10.07 13.04 6.43
C LYS A 35 9.06 12.16 7.16
N ALA A 36 8.99 10.86 6.84
CA ALA A 36 8.11 9.90 7.52
C ALA A 36 8.77 8.52 7.58
N ASP A 37 8.43 7.74 8.61
CA ASP A 37 8.90 6.36 8.72
C ASP A 37 7.86 5.42 8.09
N ILE A 38 8.33 4.58 7.15
CA ILE A 38 7.48 3.58 6.49
C ILE A 38 7.61 2.24 7.23
N VAL A 39 6.52 1.79 7.84
CA VAL A 39 6.47 0.58 8.66
C VAL A 39 5.70 -0.52 7.94
N LEU A 40 6.36 -1.64 7.68
CA LEU A 40 5.77 -2.79 7.01
C LEU A 40 5.03 -3.71 8.00
N ARG A 41 3.78 -4.04 7.68
CA ARG A 41 2.91 -5.02 8.35
C ARG A 41 2.17 -5.88 7.31
N GLY A 42 2.93 -6.47 6.39
CA GLY A 42 2.42 -7.39 5.38
C GLY A 42 2.52 -8.85 5.82
N TYR A 43 1.48 -9.64 5.54
CA TYR A 43 1.36 -11.03 5.97
C TYR A 43 0.85 -11.90 4.83
N ILE A 44 1.76 -12.63 4.18
CA ILE A 44 1.45 -13.51 3.05
C ILE A 44 0.33 -14.50 3.38
N ALA A 45 -0.53 -14.73 2.38
CA ALA A 45 -1.70 -15.61 2.45
C ALA A 45 -2.80 -15.20 3.45
N TRP A 46 -2.71 -14.02 4.09
CA TRP A 46 -3.80 -13.53 4.93
C TRP A 46 -4.96 -13.01 4.08
N ASN A 47 -6.18 -13.25 4.58
CA ASN A 47 -7.44 -12.67 4.11
C ASN A 47 -7.97 -11.68 5.17
N SER A 48 -9.12 -11.06 4.89
CA SER A 48 -9.72 -10.07 5.79
C SER A 48 -10.06 -10.62 7.18
N ARG A 49 -10.48 -11.88 7.30
CA ARG A 49 -10.76 -12.52 8.61
C ARG A 49 -9.54 -12.51 9.52
N ARG A 50 -8.37 -12.94 9.01
CA ARG A 50 -7.13 -13.00 9.79
C ARG A 50 -6.64 -11.61 10.18
N ALA A 51 -6.76 -10.65 9.26
CA ALA A 51 -6.40 -9.27 9.53
C ALA A 51 -7.26 -8.68 10.66
N LEU A 52 -8.58 -8.87 10.61
CA LEU A 52 -9.52 -8.35 11.61
C LEU A 52 -9.22 -8.87 13.02
N GLN A 53 -8.83 -10.15 13.16
CA GLN A 53 -8.53 -10.79 14.45
C GLN A 53 -7.34 -10.18 15.21
N VAL A 54 -6.48 -9.41 14.55
CA VAL A 54 -5.26 -8.86 15.15
C VAL A 54 -5.22 -7.34 15.15
N MET A 55 -6.33 -6.65 14.84
CA MET A 55 -6.36 -5.19 14.75
C MET A 55 -5.87 -4.52 16.03
N ASP A 56 -6.30 -4.98 17.21
CA ASP A 56 -5.82 -4.45 18.50
C ASP A 56 -4.34 -4.74 18.78
N LYS A 57 -3.77 -5.81 18.19
CA LYS A 57 -2.36 -6.17 18.36
C LYS A 57 -1.45 -5.37 17.44
N VAL A 58 -1.89 -5.13 16.21
CA VAL A 58 -1.13 -4.39 15.20
C VAL A 58 -1.29 -2.88 15.39
N PHE A 59 -2.50 -2.46 15.77
CA PHE A 59 -2.90 -1.06 15.99
C PHE A 59 -3.55 -0.88 17.36
N PRO A 60 -2.79 -1.01 18.46
CA PRO A 60 -3.31 -0.78 19.80
C PRO A 60 -3.75 0.68 19.97
N LYS A 61 -4.97 0.89 20.48
CA LYS A 61 -5.55 2.23 20.65
C LYS A 61 -4.84 3.07 21.71
N ASP A 62 -4.16 2.42 22.66
CA ASP A 62 -3.37 3.02 23.72
C ASP A 62 -1.89 3.22 23.35
N SER A 63 -1.49 2.99 22.09
CA SER A 63 -0.15 3.31 21.62
C SER A 63 0.19 4.79 21.83
N ALA A 64 1.38 5.04 22.39
CA ALA A 64 1.89 6.40 22.57
C ALA A 64 2.06 7.16 21.22
N VAL A 65 2.25 6.41 20.13
CA VAL A 65 2.35 6.96 18.77
C VAL A 65 1.34 6.23 17.89
N GLN A 66 0.37 6.98 17.36
CA GLN A 66 -0.59 6.48 16.38
C GLN A 66 -0.10 6.77 14.95
N PRO A 67 -0.41 5.92 13.96
CA PRO A 67 0.01 6.14 12.58
C PRO A 67 -0.69 7.36 12.00
N SER A 68 0.06 8.17 11.25
CA SER A 68 -0.50 9.29 10.49
C SER A 68 -1.18 8.82 9.22
N LEU A 69 -0.67 7.74 8.61
CA LEU A 69 -1.26 7.09 7.44
C LEU A 69 -1.25 5.57 7.61
N VAL A 70 -2.34 4.91 7.22
CA VAL A 70 -2.37 3.47 7.04
C VAL A 70 -2.85 3.15 5.63
N VAL A 71 -2.01 2.47 4.85
CA VAL A 71 -2.35 1.94 3.54
C VAL A 71 -2.69 0.47 3.69
N VAL A 72 -3.93 0.09 3.39
CA VAL A 72 -4.44 -1.27 3.62
C VAL A 72 -4.69 -2.00 2.31
N TYR A 73 -4.23 -3.24 2.20
CA TYR A 73 -4.58 -4.13 1.09
C TYR A 73 -4.99 -5.53 1.56
N LEU A 74 -6.26 -5.84 1.32
CA LEU A 74 -6.91 -7.15 1.52
C LEU A 74 -7.88 -7.38 0.34
N GLY A 75 -8.50 -8.56 0.25
CA GLY A 75 -9.47 -8.87 -0.81
C GLY A 75 -8.94 -9.81 -1.89
N GLY A 76 -7.63 -9.79 -2.17
CA GLY A 76 -7.05 -10.69 -3.17
C GLY A 76 -7.15 -12.17 -2.78
N ASN A 77 -6.86 -12.51 -1.53
CA ASN A 77 -6.99 -13.91 -1.08
C ASN A 77 -8.45 -14.26 -0.78
N ASP A 78 -9.21 -13.27 -0.30
CA ASP A 78 -10.64 -13.38 -0.04
C ASP A 78 -11.43 -13.78 -1.31
N SER A 79 -11.02 -13.28 -2.47
CA SER A 79 -11.67 -13.52 -3.77
C SER A 79 -11.35 -14.86 -4.42
N ILE A 80 -10.44 -15.67 -3.85
CA ILE A 80 -10.19 -17.03 -4.31
C ILE A 80 -11.48 -17.84 -4.18
N ALA A 81 -11.79 -18.69 -5.16
CA ALA A 81 -13.02 -19.49 -5.14
C ALA A 81 -13.06 -20.41 -3.91
N PRO A 82 -14.26 -20.68 -3.36
CA PRO A 82 -14.40 -21.60 -2.24
C PRO A 82 -13.95 -23.02 -2.64
N HIS A 83 -13.14 -23.64 -1.78
CA HIS A 83 -12.80 -25.05 -1.93
C HIS A 83 -13.94 -25.92 -1.36
N PRO A 84 -14.27 -27.08 -1.96
CA PRO A 84 -15.36 -27.95 -1.50
C PRO A 84 -15.25 -28.44 -0.05
N SER A 85 -14.05 -28.48 0.52
CA SER A 85 -13.84 -28.83 1.94
C SER A 85 -14.24 -27.72 2.93
N GLY A 86 -14.54 -26.51 2.45
CA GLY A 86 -14.76 -25.33 3.27
C GLY A 86 -13.48 -24.72 3.87
N LEU A 87 -12.32 -25.32 3.63
CA LEU A 87 -11.03 -24.76 4.03
C LEU A 87 -10.49 -23.79 2.96
N GLY A 88 -9.59 -22.90 3.38
CA GLY A 88 -8.84 -22.05 2.45
C GLY A 88 -9.04 -20.55 2.70
N PRO A 89 -8.52 -19.72 1.78
CA PRO A 89 -8.46 -18.29 1.97
C PRO A 89 -9.77 -17.56 1.63
N HIS A 90 -10.71 -18.22 0.94
CA HIS A 90 -11.98 -17.62 0.51
C HIS A 90 -12.74 -17.00 1.69
N VAL A 91 -13.20 -15.76 1.50
CA VAL A 91 -14.13 -15.09 2.42
C VAL A 91 -15.33 -14.63 1.60
N PRO A 92 -16.57 -15.07 1.89
CA PRO A 92 -17.76 -14.64 1.16
C PRO A 92 -17.85 -13.12 1.07
N LEU A 93 -18.37 -12.62 -0.05
CA LEU A 93 -18.33 -11.18 -0.37
C LEU A 93 -18.96 -10.30 0.73
N GLU A 94 -20.12 -10.71 1.27
CA GLU A 94 -20.79 -9.97 2.36
C GLU A 94 -19.93 -9.92 3.63
N GLU A 95 -19.26 -11.02 3.98
CA GLU A 95 -18.36 -11.08 5.13
C GLU A 95 -17.10 -10.25 4.88
N TYR A 96 -16.55 -10.27 3.67
CA TYR A 96 -15.42 -9.41 3.29
C TYR A 96 -15.77 -7.93 3.45
N ILE A 97 -16.95 -7.52 2.98
CA ILE A 97 -17.46 -6.14 3.11
C ILE A 97 -17.54 -5.76 4.60
N ASP A 98 -18.15 -6.60 5.43
CA ASP A 98 -18.27 -6.37 6.88
C ASP A 98 -16.89 -6.31 7.57
N ASN A 99 -15.97 -7.20 7.21
CA ASN A 99 -14.60 -7.18 7.73
C ASN A 99 -13.88 -5.87 7.36
N MET A 100 -13.99 -5.43 6.11
CA MET A 100 -13.37 -4.17 5.67
C MET A 100 -13.97 -2.96 6.39
N ARG A 101 -15.29 -2.95 6.66
CA ARG A 101 -15.93 -1.91 7.49
C ARG A 101 -15.34 -1.88 8.91
N LYS A 102 -15.25 -3.02 9.58
CA LYS A 102 -14.70 -3.11 10.94
C LYS A 102 -13.23 -2.71 11.02
N ILE A 103 -12.42 -3.09 10.02
CA ILE A 103 -11.02 -2.66 9.90
C ILE A 103 -10.94 -1.15 9.76
N ALA A 104 -11.76 -0.57 8.88
CA ALA A 104 -11.86 0.88 8.69
C ALA A 104 -12.27 1.62 9.98
N GLU A 105 -13.32 1.15 10.67
CA GLU A 105 -13.78 1.72 11.95
C GLU A 105 -12.66 1.71 13.00
N HIS A 106 -11.95 0.58 13.13
CA HIS A 106 -10.84 0.47 14.07
C HIS A 106 -9.74 1.48 13.76
N LEU A 107 -9.28 1.55 12.51
CA LEU A 107 -8.22 2.46 12.08
C LEU A 107 -8.60 3.94 12.24
N LYS A 108 -9.83 4.31 11.88
CA LYS A 108 -10.33 5.68 12.08
C LYS A 108 -10.45 6.04 13.57
N SER A 109 -10.66 5.07 14.44
CA SER A 109 -10.74 5.29 15.90
C SER A 109 -9.39 5.47 16.59
N LEU A 110 -8.26 5.27 15.89
CA LEU A 110 -6.92 5.41 16.48
C LEU A 110 -6.61 6.86 16.85
N SER A 111 -6.94 7.79 15.95
CA SER A 111 -6.74 9.23 16.14
C SER A 111 -7.51 10.00 15.08
N ASP A 112 -7.99 11.20 15.42
CA ASP A 112 -8.60 12.15 14.46
C ASP A 112 -7.63 12.57 13.34
N LYS A 113 -6.33 12.31 13.50
CA LYS A 113 -5.29 12.60 12.51
C LYS A 113 -4.85 11.37 11.70
N THR A 114 -5.29 10.17 12.06
CA THR A 114 -4.99 8.97 11.28
C THR A 114 -5.76 9.02 9.96
N ARG A 115 -5.03 8.92 8.85
CA ARG A 115 -5.59 8.82 7.50
C ARG A 115 -5.52 7.38 7.02
N VAL A 116 -6.50 6.97 6.23
CA VAL A 116 -6.60 5.59 5.72
C VAL A 116 -6.74 5.64 4.21
N ILE A 117 -5.94 4.82 3.52
CA ILE A 117 -6.09 4.54 2.09
C ILE A 117 -6.29 3.04 1.94
N PHE A 118 -7.36 2.64 1.26
CA PHE A 118 -7.53 1.25 0.83
C PHE A 118 -6.99 1.05 -0.58
N LEU A 119 -6.35 -0.09 -0.81
CA LEU A 119 -6.01 -0.57 -2.13
C LEU A 119 -7.02 -1.67 -2.48
N SER A 120 -7.73 -1.50 -3.60
CA SER A 120 -8.69 -2.50 -4.06
C SER A 120 -7.98 -3.75 -4.61
N CYS A 121 -8.72 -4.84 -4.82
CA CYS A 121 -8.14 -6.06 -5.40
C CYS A 121 -7.62 -5.75 -6.83
N PRO A 122 -6.31 -5.98 -7.13
CA PRO A 122 -5.78 -5.78 -8.47
C PRO A 122 -6.34 -6.83 -9.44
N PRO A 123 -6.18 -6.63 -10.76
CA PRO A 123 -6.40 -7.70 -11.71
C PRO A 123 -5.27 -8.74 -11.56
N LEU A 124 -5.33 -9.80 -12.35
CA LEU A 124 -4.29 -10.84 -12.38
C LEU A 124 -4.08 -11.37 -13.80
N ASN A 125 -2.92 -11.98 -14.03
CA ASN A 125 -2.65 -12.71 -15.26
C ASN A 125 -3.14 -14.17 -15.11
N GLU A 126 -4.39 -14.42 -15.48
CA GLU A 126 -4.99 -15.76 -15.40
C GLU A 126 -4.22 -16.81 -16.20
N GLU A 127 -3.66 -16.42 -17.36
CA GLU A 127 -2.95 -17.37 -18.20
C GLU A 127 -1.66 -17.86 -17.53
N LEU A 128 -0.92 -16.96 -16.91
CA LEU A 128 0.28 -17.30 -16.16
C LEU A 128 -0.05 -18.13 -14.91
N LEU A 129 -1.11 -17.76 -14.19
CA LEU A 129 -1.56 -18.50 -13.01
C LEU A 129 -2.05 -19.91 -13.35
N ARG A 130 -2.76 -20.11 -14.46
CA ARG A 130 -3.18 -21.45 -14.94
C ARG A 130 -1.99 -22.38 -15.22
N LYS A 131 -0.82 -21.83 -15.57
CA LYS A 131 0.41 -22.60 -15.79
C LYS A 131 1.13 -22.94 -14.48
N SER A 132 0.83 -22.22 -13.39
CA SER A 132 1.37 -22.49 -12.06
C SER A 132 0.65 -23.68 -11.44
N THR A 133 1.26 -24.86 -11.53
CA THR A 133 0.74 -26.09 -10.92
C THR A 133 1.63 -26.50 -9.75
N SER A 134 1.02 -27.07 -8.72
CA SER A 134 1.73 -27.59 -7.55
C SER A 134 1.25 -29.01 -7.28
N THR A 135 2.17 -29.92 -7.00
CA THR A 135 1.85 -31.29 -6.56
C THR A 135 1.45 -31.34 -5.09
N ALA A 136 1.68 -30.27 -4.33
CA ALA A 136 1.40 -30.19 -2.91
C ALA A 136 0.09 -29.44 -2.57
N LEU A 137 -0.47 -28.70 -3.53
CA LEU A 137 -1.67 -27.87 -3.32
C LEU A 137 -2.83 -28.39 -4.17
N SER A 138 -4.05 -28.24 -3.66
CA SER A 138 -5.25 -28.35 -4.48
C SER A 138 -5.26 -27.23 -5.54
N GLU A 139 -6.08 -27.39 -6.58
CA GLU A 139 -6.30 -26.33 -7.55
C GLU A 139 -6.74 -25.04 -6.84
N ILE A 140 -6.06 -23.93 -7.15
CA ILE A 140 -6.41 -22.59 -6.67
C ILE A 140 -7.13 -21.89 -7.82
N VAL A 141 -8.44 -21.73 -7.68
CA VAL A 141 -9.25 -21.05 -8.70
C VAL A 141 -9.35 -19.57 -8.34
N ARG A 142 -8.79 -18.73 -9.21
CA ARG A 142 -8.82 -17.27 -9.07
C ARG A 142 -8.98 -16.63 -10.45
N THR A 143 -9.91 -15.69 -10.56
CA THR A 143 -10.27 -15.08 -11.85
C THR A 143 -10.34 -13.56 -11.74
N ASN A 144 -10.20 -12.85 -12.86
CA ASN A 144 -10.40 -11.41 -12.91
C ASN A 144 -11.85 -11.02 -12.58
N GLU A 145 -12.83 -11.86 -12.93
CA GLU A 145 -14.24 -11.64 -12.56
C GLU A 145 -14.41 -11.56 -11.04
N THR A 146 -13.87 -12.54 -10.30
CA THR A 146 -13.93 -12.54 -8.83
C THR A 146 -13.08 -11.44 -8.22
N CYS A 147 -11.88 -11.17 -8.72
CA CYS A 147 -11.07 -10.01 -8.30
C CYS A 147 -11.83 -8.69 -8.47
N ARG A 148 -12.53 -8.51 -9.59
CA ARG A 148 -13.31 -7.31 -9.88
C ARG A 148 -14.46 -7.12 -8.88
N LEU A 149 -15.19 -8.18 -8.56
CA LEU A 149 -16.28 -8.13 -7.56
C LEU A 149 -15.78 -7.63 -6.19
N TYR A 150 -14.64 -8.13 -5.72
CA TYR A 150 -14.04 -7.71 -4.44
C TYR A 150 -13.42 -6.31 -4.53
N SER A 151 -12.91 -5.92 -5.70
CA SER A 151 -12.43 -4.56 -5.96
C SER A 151 -13.58 -3.54 -5.84
N GLU A 152 -14.69 -3.78 -6.56
CA GLU A 152 -15.88 -2.92 -6.56
C GLU A 152 -16.49 -2.84 -5.15
N ALA A 153 -16.53 -3.94 -4.42
CA ALA A 153 -16.96 -3.96 -3.02
C ALA A 153 -16.06 -3.11 -2.11
N CYS A 154 -14.73 -3.22 -2.24
CA CYS A 154 -13.78 -2.39 -1.49
C CYS A 154 -13.98 -0.90 -1.77
N ILE A 155 -14.17 -0.52 -3.04
CA ILE A 155 -14.44 0.85 -3.47
C ILE A 155 -15.77 1.35 -2.89
N SER A 156 -16.81 0.51 -2.90
CA SER A 156 -18.12 0.88 -2.35
C SER A 156 -18.05 1.12 -0.84
N VAL A 157 -17.39 0.24 -0.09
CA VAL A 157 -17.17 0.42 1.36
C VAL A 157 -16.37 1.70 1.62
N SER A 158 -15.33 1.95 0.83
CA SER A 158 -14.49 3.13 0.98
C SER A 158 -15.30 4.42 0.80
N LYS A 159 -16.19 4.47 -0.20
CA LYS A 159 -17.11 5.60 -0.41
C LYS A 159 -18.10 5.77 0.74
N GLU A 160 -18.72 4.69 1.19
CA GLU A 160 -19.67 4.69 2.31
C GLU A 160 -19.03 5.24 3.59
N MET A 161 -17.77 4.90 3.83
CA MET A 161 -17.05 5.22 5.07
C MET A 161 -16.18 6.47 4.99
N ASP A 162 -16.22 7.21 3.86
CA ASP A 162 -15.35 8.35 3.58
C ASP A 162 -13.86 8.01 3.78
N ILE A 163 -13.42 6.95 3.11
CA ILE A 163 -12.03 6.49 3.04
C ILE A 163 -11.55 6.66 1.61
N LYS A 164 -10.32 7.17 1.45
CA LYS A 164 -9.69 7.27 0.13
C LYS A 164 -9.33 5.86 -0.34
N VAL A 165 -9.49 5.60 -1.64
CA VAL A 165 -9.24 4.28 -2.23
C VAL A 165 -8.49 4.42 -3.53
N VAL A 166 -7.49 3.56 -3.72
CA VAL A 166 -6.87 3.32 -5.02
C VAL A 166 -7.60 2.15 -5.67
N ASP A 167 -8.23 2.42 -6.82
CA ASP A 167 -8.81 1.39 -7.68
C ASP A 167 -7.69 0.70 -8.48
N LEU A 168 -6.98 -0.22 -7.83
CA LEU A 168 -5.87 -0.95 -8.44
C LEU A 168 -6.34 -1.80 -9.62
N TYR A 169 -7.57 -2.31 -9.58
CA TYR A 169 -8.13 -3.10 -10.67
C TYR A 169 -8.05 -2.33 -11.97
N ASN A 170 -8.58 -1.11 -11.99
CA ASN A 170 -8.59 -0.28 -13.19
C ASN A 170 -7.27 0.45 -13.42
N ALA A 171 -6.58 0.93 -12.38
CA ALA A 171 -5.32 1.66 -12.54
C ALA A 171 -4.24 0.85 -13.25
N ILE A 172 -4.10 -0.45 -12.91
CA ILE A 172 -3.13 -1.34 -13.57
C ILE A 172 -3.51 -1.57 -15.04
N GLN A 173 -4.80 -1.68 -15.35
CA GLN A 173 -5.30 -1.96 -16.71
C GLN A 173 -5.30 -0.75 -17.64
N LYS A 174 -4.92 0.45 -17.17
CA LYS A 174 -4.73 1.63 -18.04
C LYS A 174 -3.61 1.43 -19.07
N ARG A 175 -2.69 0.47 -18.83
CA ARG A 175 -1.59 0.12 -19.73
C ARG A 175 -1.94 -1.13 -20.52
N ASP A 176 -1.63 -1.17 -21.82
CA ASP A 176 -2.05 -2.27 -22.70
C ASP A 176 -1.43 -3.64 -22.34
N ASP A 177 -0.14 -3.67 -21.98
CA ASP A 177 0.61 -4.89 -21.65
C ASP A 177 0.65 -5.17 -20.14
N TRP A 178 -0.35 -4.68 -19.39
CA TRP A 178 -0.44 -4.80 -17.93
C TRP A 178 -0.25 -6.23 -17.44
N ALA A 179 -0.87 -7.22 -18.10
CA ALA A 179 -0.90 -8.60 -17.63
C ALA A 179 0.49 -9.24 -17.57
N THR A 180 1.40 -8.87 -18.46
CA THR A 180 2.75 -9.46 -18.52
C THR A 180 3.78 -8.63 -17.79
N ALA A 181 3.68 -7.30 -17.81
CA ALA A 181 4.71 -6.46 -17.21
C ALA A 181 4.39 -5.92 -15.82
N CYS A 182 3.14 -5.96 -15.33
CA CYS A 182 2.81 -5.51 -13.96
C CYS A 182 2.90 -6.61 -12.89
N PHE A 183 3.16 -7.87 -13.29
CA PHE A 183 3.20 -9.00 -12.38
C PHE A 183 4.45 -9.86 -12.60
N THR A 184 4.97 -10.43 -11.51
CA THR A 184 6.12 -11.34 -11.53
C THR A 184 5.71 -12.79 -11.77
N ASP A 185 4.64 -13.23 -11.12
CA ASP A 185 4.11 -14.60 -11.16
C ASP A 185 2.63 -14.64 -11.58
N GLY A 186 2.12 -13.53 -12.09
CA GLY A 186 0.73 -13.33 -12.49
C GLY A 186 -0.19 -12.86 -11.36
N LEU A 187 0.34 -12.70 -10.14
CA LEU A 187 -0.39 -12.18 -8.98
C LEU A 187 0.38 -11.06 -8.25
N HIS A 188 1.65 -11.28 -7.93
CA HIS A 188 2.46 -10.34 -7.18
C HIS A 188 3.06 -9.28 -8.12
N LEU A 189 3.06 -8.04 -7.66
CA LEU A 189 3.49 -6.89 -8.46
C LEU A 189 4.97 -6.97 -8.81
N SER A 190 5.29 -6.60 -10.05
CA SER A 190 6.65 -6.25 -10.48
C SER A 190 7.02 -4.83 -10.02
N GLU A 191 8.20 -4.34 -10.43
CA GLU A 191 8.58 -2.93 -10.29
C GLU A 191 7.59 -2.02 -11.03
N GLU A 192 7.16 -2.39 -12.25
CA GLU A 192 6.20 -1.62 -13.05
C GLU A 192 4.82 -1.56 -12.39
N GLY A 193 4.32 -2.71 -11.88
CA GLY A 193 3.07 -2.74 -11.13
C GLY A 193 3.16 -1.91 -9.84
N SER A 194 4.30 -1.98 -9.16
CA SER A 194 4.59 -1.20 -7.95
C SER A 194 4.63 0.30 -8.22
N ASN A 195 5.20 0.73 -9.35
CA ASN A 195 5.25 2.15 -9.73
C ASN A 195 3.85 2.75 -9.91
N ILE A 196 2.89 1.97 -10.43
CA ILE A 196 1.48 2.40 -10.53
C ILE A 196 0.88 2.60 -9.13
N VAL A 197 1.14 1.69 -8.19
CA VAL A 197 0.67 1.84 -6.79
C VAL A 197 1.21 3.12 -6.16
N VAL A 198 2.52 3.40 -6.31
CA VAL A 198 3.15 4.62 -5.79
C VAL A 198 2.50 5.85 -6.39
N GLN A 199 2.35 5.90 -7.72
CA GLN A 199 1.75 7.04 -8.40
C GLN A 199 0.34 7.35 -7.89
N GLU A 200 -0.52 6.34 -7.82
CA GLU A 200 -1.91 6.52 -7.37
C GLU A 200 -1.99 6.93 -5.89
N ILE A 201 -1.13 6.38 -5.02
CA ILE A 201 -1.04 6.83 -3.62
C ILE A 201 -0.62 8.30 -3.54
N LEU A 202 0.43 8.71 -4.26
CA LEU A 202 0.91 10.09 -4.23
C LEU A 202 -0.13 11.07 -4.77
N THR A 203 -0.87 10.71 -5.83
CA THR A 203 -1.99 11.50 -6.34
C THR A 203 -3.03 11.73 -5.24
N ILE A 204 -3.45 10.67 -4.53
CA ILE A 204 -4.37 10.80 -3.39
C ILE A 204 -3.78 11.72 -2.32
N LEU A 205 -2.51 11.54 -1.95
CA LEU A 205 -1.88 12.35 -0.90
C LEU A 205 -1.75 13.83 -1.28
N LYS A 206 -1.60 14.12 -2.58
CA LYS A 206 -1.52 15.48 -3.14
C LYS A 206 -2.88 16.17 -3.18
N GLU A 207 -3.92 15.43 -3.55
CA GLU A 207 -5.29 15.95 -3.73
C GLU A 207 -6.13 15.92 -2.45
N ALA A 208 -5.77 15.08 -1.48
CA ALA A 208 -6.51 15.00 -0.23
C ALA A 208 -6.33 16.30 0.58
N GLU A 209 -7.45 16.95 0.88
CA GLU A 209 -7.52 18.11 1.76
C GLU A 209 -7.43 17.69 3.24
N TRP A 210 -6.32 17.04 3.60
CA TRP A 210 -6.03 16.61 4.96
C TRP A 210 -5.15 17.61 5.69
N ASP A 211 -5.47 17.85 6.96
CA ASP A 211 -4.61 18.56 7.91
C ASP A 211 -4.07 17.58 8.97
N PRO A 212 -2.74 17.42 9.12
CA PRO A 212 -1.69 17.96 8.26
C PRO A 212 -1.67 17.28 6.88
N CYS A 213 -1.15 17.99 5.86
CA CYS A 213 -0.92 17.41 4.54
C CYS A 213 0.18 16.34 4.60
N LEU A 214 -0.10 15.17 4.02
CA LEU A 214 0.80 14.01 4.05
C LEU A 214 1.59 13.83 2.75
N HIS A 215 1.43 14.71 1.77
CA HIS A 215 2.26 14.68 0.56
C HIS A 215 3.70 15.09 0.88
N TRP A 216 4.69 14.32 0.41
CA TRP A 216 6.10 14.48 0.77
C TRP A 216 6.67 15.88 0.56
N LYS A 217 6.24 16.61 -0.49
CA LYS A 217 6.68 18.01 -0.74
C LYS A 217 6.19 19.01 0.31
N ALA A 218 5.09 18.71 1.01
CA ALA A 218 4.55 19.56 2.06
C ALA A 218 5.12 19.22 3.44
N MET A 219 5.82 18.08 3.58
CA MET A 219 6.36 17.63 4.85
C MET A 219 7.76 18.22 5.11
N PRO A 220 8.04 18.67 6.35
CA PRO A 220 9.35 19.18 6.71
C PRO A 220 10.40 18.05 6.64
N THR A 221 11.57 18.37 6.11
CA THR A 221 12.73 17.48 6.15
C THR A 221 13.45 17.63 7.48
N GLU A 222 13.69 16.52 8.15
CA GLU A 222 14.38 16.49 9.43
C GLU A 222 15.87 16.85 9.26
N PHE A 223 16.38 17.77 10.08
CA PHE A 223 17.78 18.26 10.09
C PHE A 223 18.22 18.95 8.79
N VAL A 224 17.38 19.82 8.23
CA VAL A 224 17.59 20.48 6.92
C VAL A 224 18.44 21.76 6.99
N GLU A 225 18.96 22.12 8.16
CA GLU A 225 19.72 23.36 8.34
C GLU A 225 21.04 23.35 7.57
N ASP A 226 21.44 24.50 7.02
CA ASP A 226 22.75 24.66 6.37
C ASP A 226 23.89 24.42 7.36
N SER A 227 24.95 23.78 6.87
CA SER A 227 26.09 23.39 7.69
C SER A 227 27.42 23.84 7.07
N PRO A 228 28.40 24.29 7.88
CA PRO A 228 29.77 24.50 7.39
C PRO A 228 30.46 23.18 6.98
N TYR A 229 29.84 22.03 7.26
CA TYR A 229 30.31 20.71 6.88
C TYR A 229 29.66 20.18 5.58
N ASP A 230 28.82 20.99 4.93
CA ASP A 230 28.24 20.66 3.63
C ASP A 230 29.25 20.82 2.48
N LEU A 231 28.83 20.50 1.26
CA LEU A 231 29.67 20.54 0.06
C LEU A 231 30.11 21.98 -0.26
N VAL A 232 31.41 22.23 -0.40
CA VAL A 232 31.96 23.57 -0.66
C VAL A 232 31.70 24.01 -2.10
N THR A 233 31.28 25.27 -2.30
CA THR A 233 31.09 25.86 -3.63
C THR A 233 32.41 26.01 -4.39
N SER A 234 32.35 26.13 -5.72
CA SER A 234 33.54 26.35 -6.57
C SER A 234 34.29 27.65 -6.24
N SER A 235 33.62 28.64 -5.64
CA SER A 235 34.25 29.88 -5.15
C SER A 235 35.03 29.69 -3.85
N GLY A 236 34.79 28.60 -3.10
CA GLY A 236 35.36 28.38 -1.77
C GLY A 236 34.77 29.29 -0.66
N LEU A 237 33.73 30.06 -0.95
CA LEU A 237 33.19 31.09 -0.05
C LEU A 237 31.95 30.63 0.75
N SER A 238 31.34 29.52 0.36
CA SER A 238 30.08 29.03 0.95
C SER A 238 29.96 27.51 0.79
N THR A 239 28.96 26.92 1.44
CA THR A 239 28.58 25.51 1.25
C THR A 239 27.22 25.38 0.58
N ILE A 240 26.92 24.19 0.04
CA ILE A 240 25.63 23.82 -0.57
C ILE A 240 25.06 22.63 0.19
N ASN A 241 23.90 22.85 0.78
CA ASN A 241 23.14 21.83 1.49
C ASN A 241 22.44 20.87 0.53
N PRO A 242 22.77 19.56 0.54
CA PRO A 242 22.22 18.59 -0.39
C PRO A 242 20.91 17.95 0.10
N SER A 243 20.33 18.41 1.21
CA SER A 243 19.22 17.72 1.91
C SER A 243 17.96 17.50 1.07
N GLU A 244 17.71 18.35 0.07
CA GLU A 244 16.54 18.25 -0.82
C GLU A 244 16.90 17.72 -2.22
N TRP A 245 18.10 17.15 -2.40
CA TRP A 245 18.50 16.57 -3.69
C TRP A 245 17.86 15.19 -3.91
N PHE A 246 17.26 15.00 -5.08
CA PHE A 246 16.61 13.74 -5.47
C PHE A 246 17.01 13.25 -6.89
N TYR A 247 18.16 13.71 -7.40
CA TYR A 247 18.66 13.36 -8.74
C TYR A 247 19.03 11.87 -8.89
N HIS A 248 19.14 11.12 -7.79
CA HIS A 248 19.40 9.67 -7.82
C HIS A 248 18.18 8.85 -8.23
N ARG A 249 16.97 9.45 -8.22
CA ARG A 249 15.73 8.75 -8.55
C ARG A 249 15.57 8.58 -10.07
N LYS A 250 15.18 7.37 -10.48
CA LYS A 250 14.85 7.06 -11.89
C LYS A 250 13.53 7.71 -12.34
N ILE A 251 12.56 7.80 -11.44
CA ILE A 251 11.23 8.36 -11.68
C ILE A 251 11.07 9.64 -10.86
N SER A 252 10.60 10.70 -11.51
CA SER A 252 10.25 11.96 -10.85
C SER A 252 8.84 11.87 -10.29
N TRP A 253 8.72 11.65 -8.97
CA TRP A 253 7.46 11.52 -8.24
C TRP A 253 6.82 12.88 -7.90
N GLU A 254 6.52 13.66 -8.95
CA GLU A 254 6.07 15.06 -8.92
C GLU A 254 4.60 15.31 -8.51
#